data_AF-X1P707-F1
#
_entry.id   AF-X1P707-F1
#
_cell.length_a   1.000
_cell.length_b   1.000
_cell.length_c   1.000
_cell.angle_alpha   90.00
_cell.angle_beta   90.00
_cell.angle_gamma   90.00
#
_symmetry.space_group_name_H-M   'P 1'
#
loop_
_entity.id
_entity.type
_entity.pdbx_description
1 polymer ?
#
loop_
_entity_poly.entity_id
_entity_poly.type
_entity_poly.pdbx_seq_one_letter_code
_entity_poly.pdbx_strand_id
1 'polypeptide(L)'
;MEKEIENTEITEKDLLFIEKEISKSNKPLSLEEITKKMAYQKTSSQMVQEVKKYDPLCTYEIGDLIYKEYDEPLMVSSKGMIPFKGAVVLKISGKTAYENYNCEMLEVDCSGGGIFRKYIDYMKKTKTQILLPSNVGRKAKTP
;
A
#
# COMPACT_ATOMS: atom_id res chain seq x y z
N MET A 1 3.31 8.76 -8.53
CA MET A 1 2.21 9.59 -8.00
C MET A 1 1.00 9.64 -8.92
N GLU A 2 1.09 10.13 -10.17
CA GLU A 2 -0.10 10.23 -11.06
C GLU A 2 -0.73 8.87 -11.43
N LYS A 3 0.09 7.87 -11.80
CA LYS A 3 -0.42 6.50 -12.12
C LYS A 3 -0.99 5.73 -10.93
N GLU A 4 -0.67 6.13 -9.70
CA GLU A 4 -1.04 5.36 -8.50
C GLU A 4 -2.45 5.76 -7.99
N ILE A 5 -2.91 6.97 -8.33
CA ILE A 5 -4.24 7.48 -8.01
C ILE A 5 -5.30 6.90 -8.96
N GLU A 6 -4.94 6.61 -10.22
CA GLU A 6 -5.82 5.97 -11.24
C GLU A 6 -6.42 4.63 -10.76
N ASN A 7 -5.74 3.90 -9.89
CA ASN A 7 -6.21 2.59 -9.41
C ASN A 7 -7.31 2.68 -8.34
N THR A 8 -7.36 3.79 -7.61
CA THR A 8 -8.35 4.01 -6.53
C THR A 8 -9.51 4.92 -6.95
N GLU A 9 -9.37 5.68 -8.03
CA GLU A 9 -10.41 6.57 -8.55
C GLU A 9 -11.15 5.94 -9.73
N ILE A 10 -12.43 6.26 -9.92
CA ILE A 10 -13.17 5.83 -11.11
C ILE A 10 -12.86 6.82 -12.23
N THR A 11 -12.21 6.33 -13.28
CA THR A 11 -11.81 7.11 -14.47
C THR A 11 -12.77 6.86 -15.63
N GLU A 12 -12.75 7.73 -16.65
CA GLU A 12 -13.57 7.53 -17.86
C GLU A 12 -13.26 6.21 -18.58
N LYS A 13 -12.00 5.73 -18.51
CA LYS A 13 -11.60 4.43 -19.06
C LYS A 13 -12.31 3.27 -18.38
N ASP A 14 -12.59 3.40 -17.08
CA ASP A 14 -13.30 2.40 -16.30
C ASP A 14 -14.78 2.31 -16.69
N LEU A 15 -15.41 3.46 -16.91
CA LEU A 15 -16.80 3.54 -17.38
C LEU A 15 -16.95 2.92 -18.76
N LEU A 16 -16.04 3.24 -19.69
CA LEU A 16 -16.00 2.64 -21.03
C LEU A 16 -15.77 1.12 -20.98
N PHE A 17 -14.97 0.63 -20.03
CA PHE A 17 -14.78 -0.80 -19.84
C PHE A 17 -16.06 -1.50 -19.34
N ILE A 18 -16.74 -0.92 -18.35
CA ILE A 18 -18.01 -1.44 -17.82
C ILE A 18 -19.06 -1.48 -18.93
N GLU A 19 -19.22 -0.40 -19.70
CA GLU A 19 -20.15 -0.33 -20.83
C GLU A 19 -19.86 -1.43 -21.86
N LYS A 20 -18.58 -1.65 -22.18
CA LYS A 20 -18.15 -2.69 -23.12
C LYS A 20 -18.41 -4.10 -22.59
N GLU A 21 -18.19 -4.36 -21.31
CA GLU A 21 -18.46 -5.68 -20.69
C GLU A 21 -19.97 -5.97 -20.58
N ILE A 22 -20.79 -4.95 -20.26
CA ILE A 22 -22.25 -5.07 -20.26
C ILE A 22 -22.77 -5.31 -21.69
N SER A 23 -22.23 -4.60 -22.68
CA SER A 23 -22.66 -4.72 -24.08
C SER A 23 -22.32 -6.07 -24.74
N LYS A 24 -21.37 -6.84 -24.19
CA LYS A 24 -20.96 -8.15 -24.72
C LYS A 24 -21.86 -9.31 -24.28
N SER A 25 -22.62 -9.14 -23.20
CA SER A 25 -23.36 -10.24 -22.57
C SER A 25 -24.82 -9.86 -22.37
N ASN A 26 -25.73 -10.63 -22.97
CA ASN A 26 -27.16 -10.53 -22.70
C ASN A 26 -27.57 -11.10 -21.33
N LYS A 27 -26.62 -11.65 -20.56
CA LYS A 27 -26.84 -12.04 -19.17
C LYS A 27 -26.45 -10.88 -18.24
N PRO A 28 -27.33 -10.49 -17.30
CA PRO A 28 -26.96 -9.50 -16.29
C PRO A 28 -25.81 -10.07 -15.45
N LEU A 29 -24.67 -9.38 -15.50
CA LEU A 29 -23.54 -9.66 -14.62
C LEU A 29 -23.88 -9.16 -13.22
N SER A 30 -23.51 -9.93 -12.19
CA SER A 30 -23.62 -9.46 -10.82
C SER A 30 -22.65 -8.30 -10.57
N LEU A 31 -22.99 -7.44 -9.61
CA LEU A 31 -22.13 -6.32 -9.22
C LEU A 31 -20.76 -6.83 -8.75
N GLU A 32 -20.73 -7.96 -8.04
CA GLU A 32 -19.51 -8.61 -7.59
C GLU A 32 -18.59 -9.03 -8.76
N GLU A 33 -19.15 -9.59 -9.84
CA GLU A 33 -18.38 -10.02 -11.01
C GLU A 33 -17.80 -8.82 -11.79
N ILE A 34 -18.59 -7.75 -11.97
CA ILE A 34 -18.12 -6.53 -12.63
C ILE A 34 -17.01 -5.89 -11.81
N THR A 35 -17.19 -5.79 -10.49
CA THR A 35 -16.16 -5.24 -9.59
C THR A 35 -14.89 -6.07 -9.62
N LYS A 36 -14.97 -7.41 -9.63
CA LYS A 36 -13.79 -8.29 -9.74
C LYS A 36 -13.04 -8.09 -11.07
N LYS A 37 -13.76 -8.03 -12.19
CA LYS A 37 -13.15 -7.79 -13.51
C LYS A 37 -12.47 -6.43 -13.61
N MET A 38 -13.13 -5.39 -13.09
CA MET A 38 -12.59 -4.04 -13.04
C MET A 38 -11.36 -3.96 -12.13
N ALA A 39 -11.43 -4.54 -10.93
CA ALA A 39 -10.29 -4.63 -10.02
C ALA A 39 -9.10 -5.31 -10.70
N TYR A 40 -9.32 -6.45 -11.35
CA TYR A 40 -8.29 -7.16 -12.09
C TYR A 40 -7.64 -6.30 -13.17
N GLN A 41 -8.43 -5.59 -13.99
CA GLN A 41 -7.90 -4.71 -15.03
C GLN A 41 -7.00 -3.61 -14.45
N LYS A 42 -7.40 -3.01 -13.32
CA LYS A 42 -6.63 -1.96 -12.65
C LYS A 42 -5.35 -2.47 -12.01
N THR A 43 -5.40 -3.63 -11.38
CA THR A 43 -4.25 -4.20 -10.67
C THR A 43 -3.36 -5.06 -11.56
N SER A 44 -3.77 -5.40 -12.78
CA SER A 44 -3.01 -6.28 -13.70
C SER A 44 -1.58 -5.80 -13.93
N SER A 45 -1.36 -4.48 -14.05
CA SER A 45 -0.02 -3.87 -14.20
C SER A 45 0.84 -3.97 -12.94
N GLN A 46 0.23 -4.17 -11.77
CA GLN A 46 0.89 -4.28 -10.46
C GLN A 46 1.13 -5.74 -10.05
N MET A 47 0.51 -6.72 -10.70
CA MET A 47 0.69 -8.16 -10.39
C MET A 47 2.12 -8.66 -10.67
N VAL A 48 2.91 -7.93 -11.47
CA VAL A 48 4.31 -8.27 -11.77
C VAL A 48 5.27 -7.72 -10.70
N GLN A 49 4.80 -6.88 -9.78
CA GLN A 49 5.64 -6.27 -8.75
C GLN A 49 5.92 -7.28 -7.64
N GLU A 50 7.19 -7.60 -7.42
CA GLU A 50 7.61 -8.45 -6.31
C GLU A 50 7.33 -7.74 -4.98
N VAL A 51 6.56 -8.40 -4.13
CA VAL A 51 6.27 -7.92 -2.77
C VAL A 51 7.07 -8.76 -1.79
N LYS A 52 7.99 -8.12 -1.08
CA LYS A 52 8.86 -8.74 -0.08
C LYS A 52 8.14 -8.79 1.27
N LYS A 53 8.26 -9.86 2.04
CA LYS A 53 7.72 -9.89 3.40
C LYS A 53 8.59 -9.01 4.31
N TYR A 54 7.97 -8.22 5.20
CA TYR A 54 8.71 -7.40 6.15
C TYR A 54 9.42 -8.26 7.20
N ASP A 55 10.74 -8.07 7.33
CA ASP A 55 11.59 -8.57 8.41
C ASP A 55 12.54 -7.43 8.82
N PRO A 56 12.52 -6.98 10.09
CA PRO A 56 13.43 -5.96 10.61
C PRO A 56 14.93 -6.29 10.45
N LEU A 57 15.30 -7.56 10.26
CA LEU A 57 16.68 -7.98 10.07
C LEU A 57 17.16 -7.87 8.61
N CYS A 58 16.23 -7.65 7.68
CA CYS A 58 16.53 -7.59 6.25
C CYS A 58 16.82 -6.17 5.78
N THR A 59 17.54 -6.07 4.67
CA THR A 59 17.80 -4.81 3.96
C THR A 59 16.83 -4.66 2.79
N TYR A 60 16.34 -3.44 2.62
CA TYR A 60 15.45 -3.09 1.52
C TYR A 60 15.94 -1.85 0.80
N GLU A 61 15.54 -1.71 -0.46
CA GLU A 61 15.90 -0.62 -1.36
C GLU A 61 14.73 0.34 -1.60
N ILE A 62 15.04 1.61 -1.88
CA ILE A 62 14.01 2.61 -2.16
C ILE A 62 13.22 2.18 -3.41
N GLY A 63 11.89 2.15 -3.30
CA GLY A 63 10.99 1.65 -4.34
C GLY A 63 10.51 0.22 -4.15
N ASP A 64 11.11 -0.56 -3.25
CA ASP A 64 10.63 -1.90 -2.91
C ASP A 64 9.22 -1.85 -2.31
N LEU A 65 8.45 -2.92 -2.57
CA LEU A 65 7.18 -3.18 -1.91
C LEU A 65 7.35 -4.19 -0.78
N ILE A 66 6.87 -3.83 0.40
CA ILE A 66 6.94 -4.64 1.60
C ILE A 66 5.53 -4.98 2.08
N TYR A 67 5.28 -6.26 2.33
CA TYR A 67 4.09 -6.74 3.02
C TYR A 67 4.32 -6.77 4.54
N LYS A 68 3.48 -6.06 5.30
CA LYS A 68 3.49 -6.07 6.77
C LYS A 68 2.08 -6.25 7.33
N GLU A 69 1.96 -7.12 8.32
CA GLU A 69 0.74 -7.28 9.12
C GLU A 69 0.74 -6.27 10.28
N TYR A 70 -0.46 -5.76 10.57
CA TYR A 70 -0.75 -4.85 11.66
C TYR A 70 -1.91 -5.40 12.47
N ASP A 71 -1.77 -5.34 13.79
CA ASP A 71 -2.82 -5.65 14.77
C ASP A 71 -2.72 -4.63 15.90
N GLU A 72 -2.87 -3.36 15.55
CA GLU A 72 -2.68 -2.22 16.45
C GLU A 72 -3.62 -1.07 16.11
N PRO A 73 -3.96 -0.21 17.09
CA PRO A 73 -4.83 0.93 16.85
C PRO A 73 -4.08 2.04 16.07
N LEU A 74 -4.64 2.48 14.95
CA LEU A 74 -4.04 3.51 14.09
C LEU A 74 -4.66 4.89 14.34
N MET A 75 -3.80 5.89 14.46
CA MET A 75 -4.22 7.28 14.66
C MET A 75 -4.59 7.96 13.33
N VAL A 76 -5.86 7.89 12.94
CA VAL A 76 -6.32 8.50 11.68
C VAL A 76 -6.76 9.97 11.83
N SER A 77 -6.89 10.47 13.06
CA SER A 77 -7.31 11.83 13.35
C SER A 77 -6.90 12.26 14.76
N SER A 78 -6.97 13.56 15.04
CA SER A 78 -6.76 14.11 16.38
C SER A 78 -7.81 13.67 17.41
N LYS A 79 -8.93 13.07 16.98
CA LYS A 79 -10.06 12.71 17.84
C LYS A 79 -10.13 11.22 18.22
N GLY A 80 -9.24 10.37 17.72
CA GLY A 80 -9.23 8.97 18.16
C GLY A 80 -8.40 8.03 17.29
N MET A 81 -7.99 6.93 17.93
CA MET A 81 -7.35 5.78 17.28
C MET A 81 -8.43 4.78 16.85
N ILE A 82 -8.29 4.21 15.66
CA ILE A 82 -9.19 3.17 15.14
C ILE A 82 -8.47 1.83 15.23
N PRO A 83 -9.07 0.79 15.83
CA PRO A 83 -8.47 -0.54 15.81
C PRO A 83 -8.32 -1.02 14.37
N PHE A 84 -7.10 -1.40 13.99
CA PHE A 84 -6.81 -1.92 12.67
C PHE A 84 -6.16 -3.30 12.80
N LYS A 85 -6.78 -4.28 12.17
CA LYS A 85 -6.24 -5.63 12.03
C LYS A 85 -6.26 -6.00 10.57
N GLY A 86 -5.09 -6.20 9.99
CA GLY A 86 -4.97 -6.53 8.57
C GLY A 86 -3.54 -6.39 8.06
N ALA A 87 -3.35 -6.81 6.82
CA ALA A 87 -2.09 -6.67 6.14
C ALA A 87 -2.12 -5.50 5.15
N VAL A 88 -0.98 -4.82 5.03
CA VAL A 88 -0.80 -3.72 4.10
C VAL A 88 0.48 -3.92 3.31
N VAL A 89 0.44 -3.48 2.06
CA VAL A 89 1.61 -3.40 1.20
C VAL A 89 2.10 -1.96 1.22
N LEU A 90 3.36 -1.78 1.59
CA LEU A 90 4.01 -0.51 1.81
C LEU A 90 5.12 -0.33 0.79
N LYS A 91 5.21 0.84 0.20
CA LYS A 91 6.28 1.22 -0.72
C LYS A 91 7.32 2.03 0.03
N ILE A 92 8.58 1.67 -0.11
CA ILE A 92 9.68 2.40 0.52
C ILE A 92 9.92 3.69 -0.27
N SER A 93 9.71 4.84 0.37
CA SER A 93 9.93 6.16 -0.22
C SER A 93 11.30 6.74 0.14
N GLY A 94 11.88 6.33 1.26
CA GLY A 94 13.15 6.86 1.76
C GLY A 94 13.85 5.89 2.71
N LYS A 95 15.14 6.11 2.92
CA LYS A 95 15.99 5.28 3.77
C LYS A 95 17.01 6.16 4.48
N THR A 96 17.05 6.07 5.82
CA THR A 96 17.96 6.87 6.65
C THR A 96 18.69 5.95 7.63
N ALA A 97 20.01 6.02 7.67
CA ALA A 97 20.80 5.25 8.64
C ALA A 97 20.74 5.93 10.02
N TYR A 98 20.43 5.14 11.06
CA TYR A 98 20.45 5.58 12.45
C TYR A 98 21.57 4.85 13.20
N GLU A 99 22.76 5.47 13.21
CA GLU A 99 23.95 4.89 13.85
C GLU A 99 23.75 4.63 15.35
N ASN A 100 23.04 5.52 16.04
CA ASN A 100 22.73 5.40 17.47
C ASN A 100 21.93 4.13 17.83
N TYR A 101 21.21 3.54 16.86
CA TYR A 101 20.38 2.36 17.06
C TYR A 101 20.89 1.14 16.27
N ASN A 102 22.05 1.25 15.58
CA ASN A 102 22.59 0.21 14.71
C ASN A 102 21.56 -0.38 13.72
N CYS A 103 20.68 0.48 13.21
CA CYS A 103 19.64 0.09 12.25
C CYS A 103 19.45 1.16 11.17
N GLU A 104 18.80 0.77 10.11
CA GLU A 104 18.29 1.65 9.07
C GLU A 104 16.80 1.92 9.36
N MET A 105 16.32 3.12 9.06
CA MET A 105 14.91 3.46 9.15
C MET A 105 14.38 3.68 7.74
N LEU A 106 13.39 2.89 7.37
CA LEU A 106 12.70 2.95 6.09
C LEU A 106 11.49 3.86 6.23
N GLU A 107 11.46 4.94 5.45
CA GLU A 107 10.26 5.73 5.27
C GLU A 107 9.35 5.01 4.28
N VAL A 108 8.09 4.82 4.68
CA VAL A 108 7.13 4.04 3.90
C VAL A 108 5.87 4.84 3.56
N ASP A 109 5.33 4.55 2.39
CA ASP A 109 4.05 5.05 1.89
C ASP A 109 3.12 3.89 1.52
N CYS A 110 1.83 4.15 1.41
CA CYS A 110 0.83 3.15 1.03
C CYS A 110 -0.03 3.71 -0.10
N SER A 111 -0.06 3.01 -1.23
CA SER A 111 -0.92 3.33 -2.37
C SER A 111 -2.35 2.79 -2.21
N GLY A 112 -2.57 1.88 -1.27
CA GLY A 112 -3.90 1.33 -0.98
C GLY A 112 -4.82 2.36 -0.32
N GLY A 113 -6.13 2.20 -0.51
CA GLY A 113 -7.15 2.98 0.18
C GLY A 113 -7.45 2.49 1.60
N GLY A 114 -8.49 3.05 2.23
CA GLY A 114 -9.02 2.55 3.51
C GLY A 114 -8.46 3.23 4.76
N ILE A 115 -8.57 2.56 5.91
CA ILE A 115 -8.21 3.11 7.23
C ILE A 115 -6.71 3.44 7.28
N PHE A 116 -5.87 2.57 6.73
CA PHE A 116 -4.43 2.77 6.70
C PHE A 116 -4.02 3.99 5.87
N ARG A 117 -4.72 4.26 4.76
CA ARG A 117 -4.47 5.48 3.97
C ARG A 117 -4.75 6.74 4.76
N LYS A 118 -5.87 6.77 5.49
CA LYS A 118 -6.21 7.88 6.39
C LYS A 118 -5.16 8.07 7.48
N TYR A 119 -4.58 6.98 7.99
CA TYR A 119 -3.46 7.02 8.94
C TYR A 119 -2.23 7.69 8.31
N ILE A 120 -1.77 7.24 7.13
CA ILE A 120 -0.63 7.87 6.45
C ILE A 120 -0.89 9.34 6.15
N ASP A 121 -2.06 9.67 5.60
CA ASP A 121 -2.40 11.06 5.26
C ASP A 121 -2.43 11.95 6.49
N TYR A 122 -2.91 11.44 7.64
CA TYR A 122 -2.86 12.15 8.91
C TYR A 122 -1.43 12.37 9.38
N MET A 123 -0.59 11.34 9.36
CA MET A 123 0.82 11.43 9.76
C MET A 123 1.58 12.43 8.87
N LYS A 124 1.37 12.40 7.55
CA LYS A 124 1.92 13.40 6.62
C LYS A 124 1.45 14.82 6.96
N LYS A 125 0.16 15.00 7.29
CA LYS A 125 -0.40 16.29 7.69
C LYS A 125 0.24 16.83 8.98
N THR A 126 0.57 15.95 9.93
CA THR A 126 1.27 16.32 11.17
C THR A 126 2.79 16.39 11.01
N LYS A 127 3.32 16.25 9.78
CA LYS A 127 4.75 16.19 9.47
C LYS A 127 5.49 15.06 10.21
N THR A 128 4.78 13.96 10.45
CA THR A 128 5.31 12.76 11.08
C THR A 128 5.54 11.70 10.02
N GLN A 129 6.76 11.18 9.93
CA GLN A 129 7.09 10.09 9.03
C GLN A 129 6.75 8.75 9.66
N ILE A 130 6.28 7.81 8.85
CA ILE A 130 6.12 6.41 9.27
C ILE A 130 7.43 5.73 8.96
N LEU A 131 8.17 5.38 10.02
CA LEU A 131 9.47 4.74 9.92
C LEU A 131 9.37 3.28 10.34
N LEU A 132 9.90 2.39 9.51
CA LEU A 132 10.08 0.97 9.84
C LEU A 132 11.56 0.68 10.03
N PRO A 133 11.97 0.07 11.14
CA PRO A 133 13.36 -0.34 11.32
C PRO A 133 13.71 -1.46 10.33
N SER A 134 14.91 -1.39 9.75
CA SER A 134 15.47 -2.43 8.90
C SER A 134 16.94 -2.63 9.23
N ASN A 135 17.50 -3.76 8.79
CA ASN A 135 18.90 -4.12 9.02
C ASN A 135 19.34 -3.98 10.50
N VAL A 136 18.46 -4.34 11.44
CA VAL A 136 18.75 -4.21 12.88
C VAL A 136 19.95 -5.09 13.25
N GLY A 137 21.00 -4.45 13.76
CA GLY A 137 22.27 -5.11 14.09
C GLY A 137 23.17 -5.39 12.89
N ARG A 138 22.96 -4.69 11.76
CA ARG A 138 23.77 -4.79 10.52
C ARG A 138 23.95 -6.22 10.00
N LYS A 139 22.92 -7.06 10.14
CA LYS A 139 22.96 -8.46 9.70
C LYS A 139 22.86 -8.61 8.17
N ALA A 140 22.46 -7.55 7.45
CA ALA A 140 22.39 -7.47 5.99
C ALA A 140 21.74 -8.70 5.34
N LYS A 141 20.66 -9.21 5.93
CA LYS A 141 19.93 -10.34 5.36
C LYS A 141 19.16 -9.87 4.13
N THR A 142 19.15 -10.71 3.10
CA THR A 142 18.28 -10.52 1.94
C THR A 142 16.85 -10.96 2.28
N PRO A 143 15.84 -10.12 2.01
CA PRO A 143 14.43 -10.41 2.23
C PRO A 143 13.83 -11.44 1.27
#